data_AF-A0A6M3M1B9-F1
#
_entry.id   AF-A0A6M3M1B9-F1
#
_cell.length_a   1.000
_cell.length_b   1.000
_cell.length_c   1.000
_cell.angle_alpha   90.00
_cell.angle_beta   90.00
_cell.angle_gamma   90.00
#
_symmetry.space_group_name_H-M   'P 1'
#
loop_
_entity.id
_entity.type
_entity.pdbx_description
1 polymer ?
#
loop_
_entity_poly.entity_id
_entity_poly.type
_entity_poly.pdbx_seq_one_letter_code
_entity_poly.pdbx_strand_id
1 'polypeptide(L)'
;MNAKEKIEKSRTQFVLKERYFATVLMNLPAIEDKSCPTMWTDGKRIGYNPKWAESKSESELTFCNVHEMMHVTNRHHLRRGERDPKEWNRCCDYSINPVVLSIGYKMPKGVLFEKRFVGKTAEEIYVLRRQEKREKEEEEKQKQKEEENGRNDSSSPGREESSENKTEEESQTDPSKPDDTKEEEGSETKQDSQSEPEEESEIENSDPGQCGEIRDMKNEDGSEMSEADRSAAEVMTKVMIAQAARVASQAGQMTEGLERMIGELQKPTQDWRAELSQYLQQYAKNDYTWMVPNRRYVHAGLYLPSMRNQELGNVFLVLDSSG
;
A
#
# COMPACT_ATOMS: atom_id res chain seq x y z
N MET A 1 -15.77 -27.50 15.66
CA MET A 1 -15.30 -27.36 14.27
C MET A 1 -13.97 -26.64 14.35
N ASN A 2 -12.89 -27.28 13.92
CA ASN A 2 -11.55 -26.67 13.95
C ASN A 2 -11.46 -25.52 12.93
N ALA A 3 -10.42 -24.69 13.02
CA ALA A 3 -10.22 -23.55 12.11
C ALA A 3 -10.35 -23.93 10.62
N LYS A 4 -9.66 -25.01 10.22
CA LYS A 4 -9.63 -25.50 8.84
C LYS A 4 -11.02 -25.87 8.32
N GLU A 5 -11.78 -26.65 9.08
CA GLU A 5 -13.16 -27.03 8.74
C GLU A 5 -14.05 -25.79 8.58
N LYS A 6 -13.90 -24.77 9.44
CA LYS A 6 -14.68 -23.53 9.35
C LYS A 6 -14.33 -22.74 8.08
N ILE A 7 -13.05 -22.64 7.73
CA ILE A 7 -12.60 -21.99 6.50
C ILE A 7 -13.13 -22.75 5.27
N GLU A 8 -12.94 -24.07 5.21
CA GLU A 8 -13.45 -24.91 4.12
C GLU A 8 -14.96 -24.80 3.97
N LYS A 9 -15.71 -24.84 5.07
CA LYS A 9 -17.17 -24.67 5.07
C LYS A 9 -17.56 -23.28 4.56
N SER A 10 -16.90 -22.23 5.03
CA SER A 10 -17.17 -20.85 4.59
C SER A 10 -16.87 -20.61 3.10
N ARG A 11 -16.04 -21.45 2.48
CA ARG A 11 -15.70 -21.36 1.05
C ARG A 11 -16.62 -22.21 0.18
N THR A 12 -17.01 -23.39 0.68
CA THR A 12 -17.86 -24.33 -0.08
C THR A 12 -19.31 -23.86 -0.21
N GLN A 13 -19.80 -23.00 0.68
CA GLN A 13 -21.16 -22.48 0.60
C GLN A 13 -21.48 -21.72 -0.70
N PHE A 14 -20.46 -21.17 -1.37
CA PHE A 14 -20.62 -20.44 -2.64
C PHE A 14 -20.88 -21.37 -3.82
N VAL A 15 -20.46 -22.64 -3.77
CA VAL A 15 -20.49 -23.58 -4.92
C VAL A 15 -21.90 -23.71 -5.52
N LEU A 16 -22.93 -23.65 -4.67
CA LEU A 16 -24.31 -23.78 -5.10
C LEU A 16 -25.00 -22.43 -5.32
N LYS A 17 -24.60 -21.38 -4.59
CA LYS A 17 -25.32 -20.10 -4.56
C LYS A 17 -24.70 -19.03 -5.47
N GLU A 18 -23.38 -18.96 -5.51
CA GLU A 18 -22.60 -17.90 -6.15
C GLU A 18 -21.37 -18.50 -6.86
N ARG A 19 -21.59 -19.19 -7.99
CA ARG A 19 -20.51 -19.93 -8.69
C ARG A 19 -19.34 -19.06 -9.13
N TYR A 20 -19.55 -17.75 -9.32
CA TYR A 20 -18.45 -16.80 -9.57
C TYR A 20 -17.44 -16.81 -8.42
N PHE A 21 -17.90 -16.54 -7.18
CA PHE A 21 -17.02 -16.52 -6.00
C PHE A 21 -16.39 -17.89 -5.75
N ALA A 22 -17.16 -18.96 -5.92
CA ALA A 22 -16.64 -20.32 -5.76
C ALA A 22 -15.48 -20.60 -6.72
N THR A 23 -15.62 -20.21 -7.99
CA THR A 23 -14.59 -20.46 -9.02
C THR A 23 -13.30 -19.70 -8.71
N VAL A 24 -13.41 -18.43 -8.30
CA VAL A 24 -12.21 -17.64 -7.93
C VAL A 24 -11.56 -18.20 -6.66
N LEU A 25 -12.34 -18.46 -5.61
CA LEU A 25 -11.81 -18.98 -4.35
C LEU A 25 -11.14 -20.34 -4.55
N MET A 26 -11.65 -21.22 -5.41
CA MET A 26 -11.01 -22.51 -5.69
C MET A 26 -9.61 -22.38 -6.31
N ASN A 27 -9.29 -21.26 -6.96
CA ASN A 27 -7.96 -20.97 -7.48
C ASN A 27 -7.02 -20.35 -6.43
N LEU A 28 -7.49 -20.09 -5.21
CA LEU A 28 -6.74 -19.48 -4.12
C LEU A 28 -6.65 -20.45 -2.94
N PRO A 29 -5.57 -21.26 -2.84
CA PRO A 29 -5.40 -22.20 -1.73
C PRO A 29 -5.44 -21.49 -0.38
N ALA A 30 -6.16 -22.07 0.59
CA ALA A 30 -6.21 -21.57 1.96
C ALA A 30 -5.12 -22.26 2.80
N ILE A 31 -4.25 -21.48 3.44
CA ILE A 31 -3.15 -21.99 4.27
C ILE A 31 -3.22 -21.47 5.70
N GLU A 32 -2.85 -22.30 6.67
CA GLU A 32 -2.72 -21.87 8.06
C GLU A 32 -1.43 -21.07 8.24
N ASP A 33 -1.53 -19.90 8.85
CA ASP A 33 -0.41 -19.06 9.22
C ASP A 33 -0.63 -18.48 10.63
N LYS A 34 0.08 -19.05 11.61
CA LYS A 34 -0.03 -18.63 13.02
C LYS A 34 0.66 -17.29 13.30
N SER A 35 1.50 -16.81 12.39
CA SER A 35 2.27 -15.57 12.56
C SER A 35 1.45 -14.33 12.21
N CYS A 36 0.46 -14.45 11.33
CA CYS A 36 -0.42 -13.34 11.00
C CYS A 36 -1.48 -13.12 12.11
N PRO A 37 -1.96 -11.88 12.33
CA PRO A 37 -2.99 -11.61 13.33
C PRO A 37 -4.39 -12.11 12.91
N THR A 38 -4.68 -12.11 11.61
CA THR A 38 -6.03 -12.33 11.06
C THR A 38 -6.01 -13.22 9.80
N MET A 39 -6.18 -12.64 8.61
CA MET A 39 -6.02 -13.27 7.29
C MET A 39 -5.08 -12.43 6.43
N TRP A 40 -4.66 -13.00 5.31
CA TRP A 40 -3.93 -12.25 4.30
C TRP A 40 -4.06 -12.89 2.93
N THR A 41 -3.77 -12.11 1.89
CA THR A 41 -3.56 -12.64 0.55
C THR A 41 -2.32 -12.05 -0.10
N ASP A 42 -1.57 -12.89 -0.81
CA ASP A 42 -0.46 -12.49 -1.67
C ASP A 42 -0.85 -12.48 -3.16
N GLY A 43 -2.11 -12.81 -3.48
CA GLY A 43 -2.59 -12.98 -4.85
C GLY A 43 -2.54 -14.41 -5.38
N LYS A 44 -1.74 -15.30 -4.78
CA LYS A 44 -1.67 -16.74 -5.10
C LYS A 44 -2.49 -17.57 -4.13
N ARG A 45 -2.52 -17.18 -2.87
CA ARG A 45 -3.14 -17.93 -1.76
C ARG A 45 -3.77 -16.99 -0.73
N ILE A 46 -4.52 -17.59 0.17
CA ILE A 46 -5.12 -16.90 1.32
C ILE A 46 -4.58 -17.55 2.58
N GLY A 47 -3.83 -16.81 3.38
CA GLY A 47 -3.39 -17.24 4.70
C GLY A 47 -4.38 -16.84 5.79
N TYR A 48 -4.47 -17.64 6.85
CA TYR A 48 -5.31 -17.32 8.01
C TYR A 48 -4.70 -17.80 9.32
N ASN A 49 -4.90 -17.03 10.37
CA ASN A 49 -4.58 -17.44 11.73
C ASN A 49 -5.67 -18.40 12.26
N PRO A 50 -5.31 -19.63 12.67
CA PRO A 50 -6.29 -20.60 13.15
C PRO A 50 -7.08 -20.13 14.39
N LYS A 51 -6.40 -19.51 15.38
CA LYS A 51 -7.05 -19.03 16.61
C LYS A 51 -8.05 -17.92 16.31
N TRP A 52 -7.66 -17.00 15.43
CA TRP A 52 -8.55 -15.93 14.98
C TRP A 52 -9.77 -16.51 14.23
N ALA A 53 -9.55 -17.43 13.28
CA ALA A 53 -10.63 -18.02 12.49
C ALA A 53 -11.62 -18.83 13.36
N GLU A 54 -11.13 -19.48 14.42
CA GLU A 54 -11.96 -20.17 15.41
C GLU A 54 -12.88 -19.22 16.18
N SER A 55 -12.45 -17.98 16.43
CA SER A 55 -13.25 -16.96 17.13
C SER A 55 -14.39 -16.36 16.28
N LYS A 56 -14.31 -16.45 14.95
CA LYS A 56 -15.28 -15.79 14.04
C LYS A 56 -16.50 -16.65 13.75
N SER A 57 -17.65 -16.04 13.49
CA SER A 57 -18.82 -16.76 12.98
C SER A 57 -18.61 -17.21 11.52
N GLU A 58 -19.40 -18.19 11.06
CA GLU A 58 -19.36 -18.64 9.66
C GLU A 58 -19.66 -17.48 8.69
N SER A 59 -20.62 -16.61 9.01
CA SER A 59 -20.93 -15.43 8.19
C SER A 59 -19.79 -14.41 8.13
N GLU A 60 -19.03 -14.23 9.22
CA GLU A 60 -17.86 -13.34 9.23
C GLU A 60 -16.73 -13.94 8.39
N LEU A 61 -16.46 -15.25 8.48
CA LEU A 61 -15.47 -15.90 7.62
C LEU A 61 -15.88 -15.88 6.14
N THR A 62 -17.17 -15.91 5.85
CA THR A 62 -17.72 -15.73 4.50
C THR A 62 -17.33 -14.37 3.95
N PHE A 63 -17.57 -13.32 4.74
CA PHE A 63 -17.20 -11.96 4.41
C PHE A 63 -15.70 -11.85 4.15
N CYS A 64 -14.86 -12.36 5.07
CA CYS A 64 -13.41 -12.29 4.94
C CYS A 64 -12.90 -13.03 3.69
N ASN A 65 -13.41 -14.23 3.37
CA ASN A 65 -13.02 -14.91 2.14
C ASN A 65 -13.37 -14.12 0.87
N VAL A 66 -14.55 -13.51 0.81
CA VAL A 66 -14.95 -12.66 -0.33
C VAL A 66 -14.09 -11.41 -0.39
N HIS A 67 -13.78 -10.80 0.76
CA HIS A 67 -12.90 -9.64 0.87
C HIS A 67 -11.49 -9.95 0.35
N GLU A 68 -10.84 -11.01 0.84
CA GLU A 68 -9.52 -11.46 0.35
C GLU A 68 -9.54 -11.76 -1.15
N MET A 69 -10.56 -12.48 -1.62
CA MET A 69 -10.77 -12.74 -3.05
C MET A 69 -10.91 -11.44 -3.85
N MET A 70 -11.55 -10.41 -3.29
CA MET A 70 -11.67 -9.11 -3.93
C MET A 70 -10.33 -8.37 -4.03
N HIS A 71 -9.41 -8.52 -3.08
CA HIS A 71 -8.04 -8.00 -3.25
C HIS A 71 -7.31 -8.65 -4.43
N VAL A 72 -7.52 -9.95 -4.63
CA VAL A 72 -6.95 -10.66 -5.78
C VAL A 72 -7.57 -10.19 -7.08
N THR A 73 -8.90 -10.16 -7.17
CA THR A 73 -9.58 -9.77 -8.42
C THR A 73 -9.38 -8.29 -8.79
N ASN A 74 -9.20 -7.41 -7.80
CA ASN A 74 -8.77 -6.02 -8.02
C ASN A 74 -7.25 -5.87 -8.26
N ARG A 75 -6.46 -6.94 -8.19
CA ARG A 75 -4.99 -6.93 -8.36
C ARG A 75 -4.27 -6.01 -7.35
N HIS A 76 -4.80 -5.85 -6.15
CA HIS A 76 -4.20 -4.97 -5.14
C HIS A 76 -2.77 -5.39 -4.73
N HIS A 77 -2.49 -6.69 -4.79
CA HIS A 77 -1.17 -7.32 -4.59
C HIS A 77 -0.13 -7.01 -5.70
N LEU A 78 -0.55 -6.44 -6.85
CA LEU A 78 0.32 -6.06 -7.97
C LEU A 78 0.40 -4.54 -8.15
N ARG A 79 -0.52 -3.79 -7.54
CA ARG A 79 -0.76 -2.36 -7.80
C ARG A 79 -0.20 -1.41 -6.76
N ARG A 80 0.34 -1.91 -5.64
CA ARG A 80 0.85 -1.07 -4.54
C ARG A 80 1.92 -0.07 -5.01
N GLY A 81 2.90 -0.55 -5.77
CA GLY A 81 4.06 0.25 -6.18
C GLY A 81 4.88 0.69 -4.96
N GLU A 82 5.32 1.95 -4.94
CA GLU A 82 6.10 2.52 -3.83
C GLU A 82 5.26 3.04 -2.66
N ARG A 83 3.94 2.84 -2.69
CA ARG A 83 3.02 3.33 -1.65
C ARG A 83 3.26 2.60 -0.33
N ASP A 84 3.09 3.33 0.78
CA ASP A 84 3.15 2.75 2.14
C ASP A 84 2.21 1.51 2.26
N PRO A 85 2.71 0.35 2.71
CA PRO A 85 1.91 -0.88 2.79
C PRO A 85 0.66 -0.77 3.67
N LYS A 86 0.79 -0.17 4.86
CA LYS A 86 -0.32 -0.08 5.83
C LYS A 86 -1.43 0.82 5.28
N GLU A 87 -1.07 1.97 4.69
CA GLU A 87 -2.04 2.89 4.10
C GLU A 87 -2.63 2.36 2.79
N TRP A 88 -1.85 1.64 1.98
CA TRP A 88 -2.37 0.95 0.80
C TRP A 88 -3.43 -0.08 1.16
N ASN A 89 -3.17 -0.89 2.19
CA ASN A 89 -4.14 -1.87 2.70
C ASN A 89 -5.47 -1.19 3.07
N ARG A 90 -5.42 -0.11 3.86
CA ARG A 90 -6.62 0.66 4.24
C ARG A 90 -7.39 1.17 3.03
N CYS A 91 -6.70 1.71 2.02
CA CYS A 91 -7.35 2.25 0.83
C CYS A 91 -8.03 1.14 0.01
N CYS A 92 -7.40 -0.02 -0.08
CA CYS A 92 -7.99 -1.20 -0.69
C CYS A 92 -9.24 -1.66 0.06
N ASP A 93 -9.19 -1.76 1.38
CA ASP A 93 -10.32 -2.17 2.22
C ASP A 93 -11.50 -1.21 2.06
N TYR A 94 -11.24 0.10 2.06
CA TYR A 94 -12.28 1.12 1.82
C TYR A 94 -12.95 0.99 0.45
N SER A 95 -12.22 0.51 -0.57
CA SER A 95 -12.79 0.27 -1.90
C SER A 95 -13.63 -1.02 -1.96
N ILE A 96 -13.23 -2.06 -1.22
CA ILE A 96 -13.85 -3.40 -1.26
C ILE A 96 -15.05 -3.51 -0.34
N ASN A 97 -14.95 -3.03 0.90
CA ASN A 97 -15.96 -3.24 1.93
C ASN A 97 -17.36 -2.75 1.53
N PRO A 98 -17.55 -1.57 0.87
CA PRO A 98 -18.84 -1.18 0.34
C PRO A 98 -19.45 -2.18 -0.64
N VAL A 99 -18.63 -2.81 -1.48
CA VAL A 99 -19.08 -3.78 -2.46
C VAL A 99 -19.53 -5.06 -1.76
N VAL A 100 -18.73 -5.58 -0.81
CA VAL A 100 -19.09 -6.80 -0.05
C VAL A 100 -20.38 -6.60 0.76
N LEU A 101 -20.56 -5.41 1.34
CA LEU A 101 -21.79 -5.03 2.04
C LEU A 101 -23.01 -4.99 1.12
N SER A 102 -22.85 -4.51 -0.11
CA SER A 102 -23.95 -4.45 -1.08
C SER A 102 -24.47 -5.84 -1.48
N ILE A 103 -23.64 -6.89 -1.33
CA ILE A 103 -24.02 -8.29 -1.56
C ILE A 103 -24.85 -8.85 -0.38
N GLY A 104 -24.78 -8.23 0.81
CA GLY A 104 -25.59 -8.59 1.97
C GLY A 104 -24.90 -9.48 3.01
N TYR A 105 -23.58 -9.63 2.95
CA TYR A 105 -22.82 -10.35 3.99
C TYR A 105 -22.69 -9.54 5.28
N LYS A 106 -22.70 -10.24 6.42
CA LYS A 106 -22.54 -9.60 7.74
C LYS A 106 -21.11 -9.15 7.97
N MET A 107 -20.98 -7.89 8.37
CA MET A 107 -19.71 -7.24 8.66
C MET A 107 -19.11 -7.74 9.99
N PRO A 108 -17.85 -8.22 10.00
CA PRO A 108 -17.09 -8.41 11.22
C PRO A 108 -16.92 -7.10 12.02
N LYS A 109 -16.69 -7.19 13.33
CA LYS A 109 -16.33 -6.01 14.12
C LYS A 109 -14.98 -5.43 13.62
N GLY A 110 -14.89 -4.11 13.48
CA GLY A 110 -13.65 -3.41 13.13
C GLY A 110 -13.46 -3.09 11.63
N VAL A 111 -14.38 -3.53 10.77
CA VAL A 111 -14.29 -3.32 9.32
C VAL A 111 -14.32 -1.83 8.96
N LEU A 112 -13.39 -1.43 8.10
CA LEU A 112 -13.26 -0.06 7.59
C LEU A 112 -14.40 0.27 6.61
N PHE A 113 -15.26 1.22 6.96
CA PHE A 113 -16.31 1.69 6.07
C PHE A 113 -16.55 3.19 6.23
N GLU A 114 -16.42 3.93 5.13
CA GLU A 114 -16.76 5.35 5.05
C GLU A 114 -17.61 5.62 3.81
N LYS A 115 -18.79 6.22 3.99
CA LYS A 115 -19.75 6.47 2.89
C LYS A 115 -19.15 7.30 1.73
N ARG A 116 -18.18 8.17 2.02
CA ARG A 116 -17.51 9.02 1.01
C ARG A 116 -16.59 8.25 0.05
N PHE A 117 -16.21 7.03 0.39
CA PHE A 117 -15.35 6.18 -0.44
C PHE A 117 -16.12 5.16 -1.29
N VAL A 118 -17.45 5.11 -1.16
CA VAL A 118 -18.30 4.24 -1.99
C VAL A 118 -18.11 4.57 -3.47
N GLY A 119 -17.74 3.56 -4.26
CA GLY A 119 -17.50 3.68 -5.70
C GLY A 119 -16.16 4.29 -6.11
N LYS A 120 -15.26 4.58 -5.16
CA LYS A 120 -13.90 5.04 -5.45
C LYS A 120 -12.92 3.87 -5.52
N THR A 121 -11.88 4.01 -6.33
CA THR A 121 -10.79 3.02 -6.38
C THR A 121 -9.81 3.19 -5.22
N ALA A 122 -9.01 2.17 -4.94
CA ALA A 122 -7.95 2.24 -3.94
C ALA A 122 -6.97 3.40 -4.19
N GLU A 123 -6.59 3.67 -5.44
CA GLU A 123 -5.70 4.79 -5.80
C GLU A 123 -6.35 6.15 -5.54
N GLU A 124 -7.63 6.33 -5.93
CA GLU A 124 -8.35 7.58 -5.68
C GLU A 124 -8.44 7.86 -4.17
N ILE A 125 -8.75 6.83 -3.38
CA ILE A 125 -8.80 6.92 -1.93
C ILE A 125 -7.42 7.25 -1.36
N TYR A 126 -6.36 6.63 -1.88
CA TYR A 126 -4.98 6.89 -1.45
C TYR A 126 -4.56 8.35 -1.71
N VAL A 127 -4.89 8.91 -2.87
CA VAL A 127 -4.61 10.31 -3.19
C VAL A 127 -5.34 11.25 -2.24
N LEU A 128 -6.63 11.04 -2.02
CA LEU A 128 -7.44 11.87 -1.10
C LEU A 128 -6.88 11.84 0.32
N ARG A 129 -6.58 10.64 0.84
CA ARG A 129 -6.07 10.49 2.21
C ARG A 129 -4.66 11.05 2.38
N ARG A 130 -3.83 10.97 1.34
CA ARG A 130 -2.50 11.62 1.33
C ARG A 130 -2.61 13.14 1.35
N GLN A 131 -3.57 13.73 0.65
CA GLN A 131 -3.85 15.17 0.70
C GLN A 131 -4.31 15.59 2.10
N GLU A 132 -5.27 14.88 2.68
CA GLU A 132 -5.75 15.14 4.05
C GLU A 132 -4.62 15.06 5.09
N LYS A 133 -3.70 14.11 4.94
CA LYS A 133 -2.56 13.98 5.84
C LYS A 133 -1.62 15.18 5.73
N ARG A 134 -1.35 15.67 4.51
CA ARG A 134 -0.53 16.87 4.28
C ARG A 134 -1.18 18.12 4.85
N GLU A 135 -2.48 18.30 4.62
CA GLU A 135 -3.25 19.44 5.15
C GLU A 135 -3.19 19.46 6.69
N LYS A 136 -3.37 18.30 7.33
CA LYS A 136 -3.24 18.17 8.80
C LYS A 136 -1.83 18.47 9.29
N GLU A 137 -0.80 17.96 8.62
CA GLU A 137 0.59 18.26 8.96
C GLU A 137 0.93 19.75 8.81
N GLU A 138 0.33 20.43 7.82
CA GLU A 138 0.46 21.87 7.62
C GLU A 138 -0.28 22.67 8.70
N GLU A 139 -1.50 22.28 9.05
CA GLU A 139 -2.27 22.87 10.14
C GLU A 139 -1.57 22.71 11.51
N GLU A 140 -1.01 21.53 11.79
CA GLU A 140 -0.25 21.26 13.01
C GLU A 140 1.03 22.11 13.08
N LYS A 141 1.75 22.25 11.96
CA LYS A 141 2.92 23.15 11.88
C LYS A 141 2.54 24.62 12.06
N GLN A 142 1.37 25.04 11.58
CA GLN A 142 0.88 26.41 11.79
C GLN A 142 0.54 26.64 13.27
N LYS A 143 -0.18 25.71 13.91
CA LYS A 143 -0.51 25.79 15.34
C LYS A 143 0.73 25.82 16.23
N GLN A 144 1.75 25.01 15.94
CA GLN A 144 3.01 25.02 16.68
C GLN A 144 3.75 26.36 16.56
N LYS A 145 3.75 26.99 15.37
CA LYS A 145 4.35 28.33 15.17
C LYS A 145 3.58 29.44 15.88
N GLU A 146 2.26 29.33 15.96
CA GLU A 146 1.42 30.29 16.70
C GLU A 146 1.61 30.16 18.23
N GLU A 147 1.75 28.95 18.75
CA GLU A 147 2.07 28.71 20.17
C GLU A 147 3.49 29.16 20.55
N GLU A 148 4.47 29.01 19.64
CA GLU A 148 5.84 29.47 19.86
C GLU A 148 5.94 31.01 19.80
N ASN A 149 5.23 31.67 18.90
CA ASN A 149 5.13 33.13 18.86
C ASN A 149 4.31 33.71 20.03
N GLY A 150 3.29 32.99 20.52
CA GLY A 150 2.49 33.39 21.69
C GLY A 150 3.26 33.31 23.02
N ARG A 151 4.35 32.53 23.10
CA ARG A 151 5.26 32.48 24.26
C ARG A 151 6.31 33.59 24.26
N ASN A 152 6.56 34.25 23.13
CA ASN A 152 7.55 35.32 23.02
C ASN A 152 6.99 36.73 23.31
N ASP A 153 5.69 36.88 23.58
CA ASP A 153 5.05 38.19 23.87
C ASP A 153 4.84 38.44 25.39
N SER A 154 5.45 37.62 26.26
CA SER A 154 5.45 37.85 27.72
C SER A 154 6.84 38.12 28.29
N SER A 155 7.69 38.84 27.55
CA SER A 155 8.90 39.44 28.11
C SER A 155 9.32 40.68 27.31
N SER A 156 9.05 41.85 27.87
CA SER A 156 9.61 43.13 27.46
C SER A 156 10.37 43.74 28.63
N PRO A 157 11.31 44.68 28.44
CA PRO A 157 12.46 44.62 27.54
C PRO A 157 13.77 45.00 28.29
N GLY A 158 14.93 44.67 27.71
CA GLY A 158 16.16 45.43 27.97
C GLY A 158 17.41 44.60 28.20
N ARG A 159 18.23 44.46 27.16
CA ARG A 159 19.62 44.97 27.15
C ARG A 159 20.25 44.75 25.78
N GLU A 160 20.77 45.83 25.22
CA GLU A 160 21.78 45.82 24.18
C GLU A 160 23.04 45.12 24.71
N GLU A 161 23.66 44.25 23.91
CA GLU A 161 25.13 44.27 23.74
C GLU A 161 25.61 43.40 22.55
N SER A 162 26.30 44.10 21.66
CA SER A 162 27.39 43.73 20.74
C SER A 162 27.70 42.26 20.43
N SER A 163 27.67 41.99 19.12
CA SER A 163 28.30 40.89 18.40
C SER A 163 29.82 40.99 18.34
N GLU A 164 30.53 39.91 18.66
CA GLU A 164 31.89 39.67 18.18
C GLU A 164 32.05 38.24 17.63
N ASN A 165 32.70 38.22 16.47
CA ASN A 165 33.09 37.09 15.62
C ASN A 165 34.14 36.20 16.30
N LYS A 166 34.14 34.88 16.04
CA LYS A 166 35.38 34.10 15.95
C LYS A 166 35.23 32.85 15.07
N THR A 167 36.19 32.77 14.16
CA THR A 167 36.55 31.79 13.14
C THR A 167 36.76 30.36 13.66
N GLU A 168 36.33 29.39 12.86
CA GLU A 168 36.66 27.96 12.99
C GLU A 168 37.78 27.59 11.99
N GLU A 169 38.74 26.79 12.46
CA GLU A 169 39.83 26.18 11.68
C GLU A 169 39.69 24.65 11.71
N GLU A 170 40.19 24.06 10.63
CA GLU A 170 40.01 22.72 10.08
C GLU A 170 40.59 21.56 10.95
N SER A 171 40.13 20.33 10.71
CA SER A 171 41.03 19.28 10.19
C SER A 171 40.28 18.04 9.70
N GLN A 172 40.80 17.49 8.61
CA GLN A 172 40.33 16.35 7.83
C GLN A 172 40.89 15.02 8.40
N THR A 173 40.14 13.93 8.25
CA THR A 173 40.71 12.57 8.20
C THR A 173 39.91 11.66 7.30
N ASP A 174 40.60 10.96 6.40
CA ASP A 174 40.18 9.72 5.72
C ASP A 174 41.47 8.91 5.41
N PRO A 175 41.42 7.65 4.93
CA PRO A 175 41.20 6.40 5.66
C PRO A 175 42.39 5.42 5.53
N SER A 176 42.34 4.26 6.19
CA SER A 176 42.85 2.96 5.66
C SER A 176 42.47 1.75 6.52
N LYS A 177 41.94 0.70 5.87
CA LYS A 177 41.83 -0.74 6.26
C LYS A 177 43.18 -1.46 5.98
N PRO A 178 43.48 -2.75 6.35
CA PRO A 178 42.65 -4.00 6.39
C PRO A 178 42.86 -4.93 7.64
N ASP A 179 41.91 -5.76 8.09
CA ASP A 179 41.48 -7.15 7.76
C ASP A 179 42.31 -8.33 8.36
N ASP A 180 41.61 -9.45 8.61
CA ASP A 180 42.01 -10.84 8.91
C ASP A 180 42.01 -11.46 10.35
N THR A 181 40.94 -12.26 10.59
CA THR A 181 40.85 -13.69 11.04
C THR A 181 41.26 -14.26 12.43
N LYS A 182 40.24 -14.89 13.06
CA LYS A 182 40.09 -16.30 13.55
C LYS A 182 40.47 -16.81 14.97
N GLU A 183 39.61 -17.75 15.40
CA GLU A 183 39.70 -18.86 16.41
C GLU A 183 39.43 -18.51 17.89
N GLU A 184 38.28 -18.91 18.45
CA GLU A 184 37.87 -20.20 19.08
C GLU A 184 38.57 -20.54 20.40
N GLU A 185 37.81 -20.54 21.52
CA GLU A 185 37.72 -21.65 22.49
C GLU A 185 36.67 -21.33 23.58
N GLY A 186 35.90 -22.35 23.98
CA GLY A 186 34.77 -22.25 24.91
C GLY A 186 35.10 -22.60 26.36
N SER A 187 34.12 -22.42 27.25
CA SER A 187 33.97 -23.27 28.44
C SER A 187 32.58 -23.06 29.09
N GLU A 188 32.05 -24.17 29.59
CA GLU A 188 30.72 -24.41 30.14
C GLU A 188 30.52 -23.77 31.53
N THR A 189 29.31 -23.36 31.93
CA THR A 189 28.70 -23.81 33.22
C THR A 189 27.17 -23.59 33.31
N LYS A 190 26.46 -24.71 33.51
CA LYS A 190 25.22 -25.05 34.26
C LYS A 190 24.16 -24.00 34.68
N GLN A 191 22.92 -24.36 34.33
CA GLN A 191 21.65 -24.41 35.12
C GLN A 191 21.40 -23.34 36.20
N ASP A 192 20.32 -22.56 36.04
CA ASP A 192 19.14 -22.79 36.88
C ASP A 192 17.85 -22.26 36.23
N SER A 193 16.78 -23.00 36.48
CA SER A 193 15.40 -22.78 36.08
C SER A 193 14.74 -21.70 36.94
N GLN A 194 14.12 -20.70 36.31
CA GLN A 194 12.95 -20.01 36.87
C GLN A 194 12.11 -19.40 35.75
N SER A 195 10.90 -19.94 35.64
CA SER A 195 9.81 -19.53 34.77
C SER A 195 9.26 -18.17 35.21
N GLU A 196 9.30 -17.19 34.32
CA GLU A 196 8.50 -15.96 34.40
C GLU A 196 7.68 -15.79 33.11
N PRO A 197 6.52 -15.12 33.19
CA PRO A 197 5.46 -15.20 32.19
C PRO A 197 5.92 -14.55 30.89
N GLU A 198 5.67 -15.22 29.76
CA GLU A 198 5.83 -14.64 28.43
C GLU A 198 4.99 -13.36 28.36
N GLU A 199 5.68 -12.20 28.36
CA GLU A 199 5.11 -10.94 27.92
C GLU A 199 4.52 -11.16 26.53
N GLU A 200 3.20 -11.01 26.44
CA GLU A 200 2.50 -10.90 25.17
C GLU A 200 3.15 -9.75 24.41
N SER A 201 4.07 -10.08 23.50
CA SER A 201 4.57 -9.11 22.54
C SER A 201 3.36 -8.58 21.79
N GLU A 202 3.06 -7.30 21.99
CA GLU A 202 2.09 -6.57 21.21
C GLU A 202 2.53 -6.69 19.75
N ILE A 203 1.96 -7.65 19.03
CA ILE A 203 2.10 -7.75 17.59
C ILE A 203 1.54 -6.43 17.06
N GLU A 204 2.43 -5.53 16.65
CA GLU A 204 2.10 -4.30 15.95
C GLU A 204 1.01 -4.64 14.92
N ASN A 205 -0.20 -4.11 15.13
CA ASN A 205 -1.39 -4.58 14.43
C ASN A 205 -1.28 -4.22 12.93
N SER A 206 -0.71 -5.14 12.15
CA SER A 206 -0.46 -5.04 10.70
C SER A 206 -1.77 -5.02 9.89
N ASP A 207 -2.88 -5.44 10.51
CA ASP A 207 -4.21 -5.45 9.93
C ASP A 207 -5.11 -4.36 10.57
N PRO A 208 -5.16 -3.15 9.98
CA PRO A 208 -5.98 -2.05 10.48
C PRO A 208 -7.50 -2.29 10.33
N GLY A 209 -7.93 -3.24 9.50
CA GLY A 209 -9.35 -3.53 9.23
C GLY A 209 -9.88 -4.77 9.96
N GLN A 210 -9.01 -5.51 10.65
CA GLN A 210 -9.30 -6.79 11.32
C GLN A 210 -9.91 -7.86 10.39
N CYS A 211 -9.75 -7.69 9.08
CA CYS A 211 -10.29 -8.57 8.04
C CYS A 211 -9.18 -9.31 7.30
N GLY A 212 -8.08 -8.62 7.02
CA GLY A 212 -6.86 -9.20 6.48
C GLY A 212 -5.86 -8.16 5.96
N GLU A 213 -4.65 -8.62 5.66
CA GLU A 213 -3.60 -7.82 5.04
C GLU A 213 -3.30 -8.25 3.61
N ILE A 214 -3.04 -7.27 2.73
CA ILE A 214 -2.53 -7.53 1.39
C ILE A 214 -1.01 -7.59 1.44
N ARG A 215 -0.45 -8.69 0.95
CA ARG A 215 0.97 -8.86 0.71
C ARG A 215 1.25 -8.72 -0.79
N ASP A 216 2.38 -8.12 -1.14
CA ASP A 216 2.77 -8.06 -2.55
C ASP A 216 3.06 -9.46 -3.08
N MET A 217 2.71 -9.69 -4.34
CA MET A 217 3.03 -10.93 -5.01
C MET A 217 4.53 -11.09 -5.17
N LYS A 218 5.03 -12.26 -4.80
CA LYS A 218 6.43 -12.65 -4.96
C LYS A 218 6.57 -13.86 -5.88
N ASN A 219 7.77 -14.06 -6.42
CA ASN A 219 8.12 -15.28 -7.13
C ASN A 219 8.08 -16.50 -6.18
N GLU A 220 8.10 -17.71 -6.74
CA GLU A 220 8.07 -18.96 -5.93
C GLU A 220 9.24 -19.05 -4.95
N ASP A 221 10.37 -18.48 -5.34
CA ASP A 221 11.63 -18.33 -4.60
C ASP A 221 11.63 -17.15 -3.60
N GLY A 222 10.51 -16.42 -3.48
CA GLY A 222 10.35 -15.32 -2.51
C GLY A 222 11.01 -14.00 -2.92
N SER A 223 11.59 -13.94 -4.13
CA SER A 223 12.13 -12.72 -4.73
C SER A 223 11.02 -11.79 -5.24
N GLU A 224 11.33 -10.49 -5.34
CA GLU A 224 10.44 -9.51 -5.96
C GLU A 224 10.22 -9.85 -7.44
N MET A 225 8.99 -9.68 -7.92
CA MET A 225 8.65 -10.01 -9.31
C MET A 225 9.27 -9.04 -10.30
N SER A 226 9.76 -9.54 -11.43
CA SER A 226 10.11 -8.69 -12.57
C SER A 226 8.85 -8.05 -13.16
N GLU A 227 9.01 -6.98 -13.94
CA GLU A 227 7.89 -6.34 -14.63
C GLU A 227 7.16 -7.30 -15.59
N ALA A 228 7.92 -8.18 -16.25
CA ALA A 228 7.37 -9.20 -17.13
C ALA A 228 6.53 -10.23 -16.35
N ASP A 229 7.03 -10.69 -15.20
CA ASP A 229 6.31 -11.65 -14.35
C ASP A 229 5.06 -11.02 -13.74
N ARG A 230 5.13 -9.75 -13.33
CA ARG A 230 3.98 -9.00 -12.83
C ARG A 230 2.90 -8.89 -13.91
N SER A 231 3.28 -8.53 -15.14
CA SER A 231 2.36 -8.47 -16.28
C SER A 231 1.73 -9.84 -16.58
N ALA A 232 2.53 -10.91 -16.53
CA ALA A 232 2.01 -12.27 -16.68
C ALA A 232 1.01 -12.64 -15.57
N ALA A 233 1.29 -12.30 -14.32
CA ALA A 233 0.37 -12.49 -13.20
C ALA A 233 -0.93 -11.70 -13.40
N GLU A 234 -0.87 -10.45 -13.88
CA GLU A 234 -2.07 -9.68 -14.19
C GLU A 234 -2.92 -10.35 -15.28
N VAL A 235 -2.29 -10.87 -16.33
CA VAL A 235 -2.98 -11.61 -17.40
C VAL A 235 -3.64 -12.86 -16.83
N MET A 236 -2.94 -13.62 -15.99
CA MET A 236 -3.49 -14.81 -15.33
C MET A 236 -4.69 -14.47 -14.45
N THR A 237 -4.62 -13.41 -13.65
CA THR A 237 -5.77 -12.93 -12.86
C THR A 237 -6.95 -12.55 -13.75
N LYS A 238 -6.71 -11.87 -14.88
CA LYS A 238 -7.78 -11.53 -15.85
C LYS A 238 -8.43 -12.77 -16.45
N VAL A 239 -7.63 -13.78 -16.82
CA VAL A 239 -8.13 -15.07 -17.33
C VAL A 239 -8.99 -15.77 -16.28
N MET A 240 -8.52 -15.81 -15.02
CA MET A 240 -9.27 -16.38 -13.90
C MET A 240 -10.64 -15.69 -13.71
N ILE A 241 -10.68 -14.36 -13.72
CA ILE A 241 -11.93 -13.58 -13.61
C ILE A 241 -12.87 -13.89 -14.79
N ALA A 242 -12.35 -13.89 -16.02
CA ALA A 242 -13.14 -14.17 -17.21
C ALA A 242 -13.71 -15.60 -17.20
N GLN A 243 -12.92 -16.58 -16.75
CA GLN A 243 -13.37 -17.96 -16.57
C GLN A 243 -14.47 -18.05 -15.50
N ALA A 244 -14.28 -17.41 -14.35
CA ALA A 244 -15.29 -17.39 -13.28
C ALA A 244 -16.60 -16.74 -13.75
N ALA A 245 -16.53 -15.64 -14.49
CA ALA A 245 -17.69 -14.98 -15.08
C ALA A 245 -18.42 -15.91 -16.06
N ARG A 246 -17.68 -16.63 -16.93
CA ARG A 246 -18.25 -17.59 -17.87
C ARG A 246 -18.95 -18.75 -17.14
N VAL A 247 -18.36 -19.28 -16.08
CA VAL A 247 -18.98 -20.35 -15.27
C VAL A 247 -20.29 -19.88 -14.63
N ALA A 248 -20.30 -18.66 -14.07
CA ALA A 248 -21.50 -18.07 -13.49
C ALA A 248 -22.59 -17.77 -14.53
N SER A 249 -22.21 -17.34 -15.74
CA SER A 249 -23.13 -17.13 -16.86
C SER A 249 -23.75 -18.44 -17.34
N GLN A 250 -22.93 -19.48 -17.58
CA GLN A 250 -23.42 -20.82 -17.96
C GLN A 250 -24.32 -21.45 -16.89
N ALA A 251 -24.15 -21.04 -15.65
CA ALA A 251 -24.97 -21.45 -14.52
C ALA A 251 -26.34 -20.75 -14.42
N GLY A 252 -26.59 -19.69 -15.18
CA GLY A 252 -27.74 -18.82 -15.00
C GLY A 252 -27.69 -18.00 -13.69
N GLN A 253 -26.50 -17.85 -13.10
CA GLN A 253 -26.27 -17.14 -11.84
C GLN A 253 -25.63 -15.76 -12.04
N MET A 254 -25.54 -15.32 -13.30
CA MET A 254 -25.07 -13.99 -13.62
C MET A 254 -26.19 -12.99 -13.38
N THR A 255 -26.15 -12.30 -12.24
CA THR A 255 -27.10 -11.24 -11.88
C THR A 255 -26.60 -9.88 -12.35
N GLU A 256 -27.50 -8.93 -12.60
CA GLU A 256 -27.12 -7.57 -13.01
C GLU A 256 -26.15 -6.89 -12.02
N GLY A 257 -26.34 -7.13 -10.72
CA GLY A 257 -25.42 -6.63 -9.69
C GLY A 257 -24.02 -7.23 -9.80
N LEU A 258 -23.92 -8.53 -10.09
CA LEU A 258 -22.66 -9.22 -10.30
C LEU A 258 -21.99 -8.81 -11.62
N GLU A 259 -22.76 -8.60 -12.70
CA GLU A 259 -22.24 -8.09 -13.97
C GLU A 259 -21.66 -6.69 -13.81
N ARG A 260 -22.37 -5.79 -13.12
CA ARG A 260 -21.86 -4.44 -12.85
C ARG A 260 -20.58 -4.51 -12.03
N MET A 261 -20.55 -5.34 -10.99
CA MET A 261 -19.37 -5.57 -10.17
C MET A 261 -18.18 -6.07 -11.00
N ILE A 262 -18.37 -7.12 -11.81
CA ILE A 262 -17.31 -7.65 -12.68
C ILE A 262 -16.87 -6.61 -13.71
N GLY A 263 -17.82 -5.86 -14.29
CA GLY A 263 -17.53 -4.79 -15.23
C GLY A 263 -16.70 -3.67 -14.60
N GLU A 264 -16.99 -3.30 -13.35
CA GLU A 264 -16.17 -2.35 -12.56
C GLU A 264 -14.76 -2.90 -12.30
N LEU A 265 -14.62 -4.19 -11.97
CA LEU A 265 -13.33 -4.86 -11.78
C LEU A 265 -12.50 -4.97 -13.08
N GLN A 266 -13.17 -5.10 -14.23
CA GLN A 266 -12.53 -5.23 -15.54
C GLN A 266 -12.18 -3.90 -16.20
N LYS A 267 -12.80 -2.79 -15.78
CA LYS A 267 -12.41 -1.47 -16.29
C LYS A 267 -10.92 -1.25 -16.03
N PRO A 268 -10.11 -0.92 -17.04
CA PRO A 268 -8.71 -0.62 -16.83
C PRO A 268 -8.62 0.67 -16.01
N THR A 269 -8.45 0.53 -14.70
CA THR A 269 -8.25 1.63 -13.77
C THR A 269 -6.78 2.02 -13.80
N GLN A 270 -6.31 2.52 -14.95
CA GLN A 270 -5.04 3.21 -15.00
C GLN A 270 -5.29 4.62 -14.47
N ASP A 271 -4.55 5.04 -13.44
CA ASP A 271 -4.59 6.42 -12.97
C ASP A 271 -3.91 7.29 -14.04
N TRP A 272 -4.68 7.61 -15.09
CA TRP A 272 -4.18 8.38 -16.22
C TRP A 272 -3.65 9.74 -15.78
N ARG A 273 -4.07 10.27 -14.61
CA ARG A 273 -3.51 11.51 -14.06
C ARG A 273 -2.10 11.27 -13.53
N ALA A 274 -1.85 10.16 -12.85
CA ALA A 274 -0.51 9.77 -12.42
C ALA A 274 0.40 9.49 -13.63
N GLU A 275 -0.08 8.72 -14.62
CA GLU A 275 0.66 8.45 -15.86
C GLU A 275 0.96 9.73 -16.63
N LEU A 276 -0.05 10.59 -16.80
CA LEU A 276 0.12 11.89 -17.44
C LEU A 276 1.06 12.78 -16.64
N SER A 277 0.95 12.81 -15.31
CA SER A 277 1.85 13.61 -14.47
C SER A 277 3.30 13.15 -14.60
N GLN A 278 3.55 11.84 -14.57
CA GLN A 278 4.89 11.28 -14.76
C GLN A 278 5.44 11.62 -16.15
N TYR A 279 4.61 11.46 -17.18
CA TYR A 279 4.95 11.84 -18.55
C TYR A 279 5.27 13.34 -18.64
N LEU A 280 4.39 14.22 -18.17
CA LEU A 280 4.59 15.67 -18.20
C LEU A 280 5.86 16.07 -17.42
N GLN A 281 6.14 15.47 -16.27
CA GLN A 281 7.36 15.73 -15.50
C GLN A 281 8.64 15.29 -16.23
N GLN A 282 8.58 14.23 -17.05
CA GLN A 282 9.72 13.79 -17.85
C GLN A 282 10.13 14.83 -18.91
N TYR A 283 9.16 15.57 -19.45
CA TYR A 283 9.39 16.61 -20.46
C TYR A 283 9.58 18.01 -19.86
N ALA A 284 9.02 18.28 -18.69
CA ALA A 284 9.18 19.55 -17.96
C ALA A 284 10.44 19.56 -17.08
N LYS A 285 11.61 19.26 -17.67
CA LYS A 285 12.88 19.25 -16.93
C LYS A 285 13.51 20.64 -16.89
N ASN A 286 13.80 21.09 -15.67
CA ASN A 286 14.66 22.23 -15.39
C ASN A 286 16.06 21.72 -15.15
N ASP A 287 16.95 21.85 -16.14
CA ASP A 287 18.32 21.37 -16.01
C ASP A 287 19.35 22.40 -16.48
N TYR A 288 20.55 22.28 -15.93
CA TYR A 288 21.70 23.10 -16.25
C TYR A 288 22.30 22.65 -17.57
N THR A 289 22.45 23.58 -18.51
CA THR A 289 23.10 23.31 -19.79
C THR A 289 24.44 24.05 -19.90
N TRP A 290 25.45 23.32 -20.37
CA TRP A 290 26.76 23.88 -20.73
C TRP A 290 26.82 24.35 -22.18
N MET A 291 25.81 24.04 -23.00
CA MET A 291 25.77 24.44 -24.42
C MET A 291 25.67 25.96 -24.59
N VAL A 292 24.99 26.63 -23.66
CA VAL A 292 24.92 28.09 -23.62
C VAL A 292 25.42 28.52 -22.24
N PRO A 293 26.62 29.12 -22.12
CA PRO A 293 27.14 29.56 -20.84
C PRO A 293 26.32 30.73 -20.28
N ASN A 294 26.25 30.82 -18.95
CA ASN A 294 25.52 31.87 -18.26
C ASN A 294 26.12 33.25 -18.57
N ARG A 295 25.44 34.04 -19.41
CA ARG A 295 25.91 35.33 -19.94
C ARG A 295 26.26 36.35 -18.85
N ARG A 296 25.71 36.21 -17.64
CA ARG A 296 25.99 37.10 -16.50
C ARG A 296 27.46 37.07 -16.07
N TYR A 297 28.14 35.93 -16.22
CA TYR A 297 29.51 35.73 -15.71
C TYR A 297 30.57 35.66 -16.80
N VAL A 298 30.17 35.63 -18.08
CA VAL A 298 31.08 35.54 -19.23
C VAL A 298 32.06 36.71 -19.27
N HIS A 299 31.63 37.92 -18.90
CA HIS A 299 32.49 39.11 -18.86
C HIS A 299 33.63 39.02 -17.82
N ALA A 300 33.48 38.15 -16.81
CA ALA A 300 34.48 37.89 -15.78
C ALA A 300 35.37 36.68 -16.11
N GLY A 301 35.29 36.14 -17.34
CA GLY A 301 36.05 34.97 -17.77
C GLY A 301 35.57 33.63 -17.19
N LEU A 302 34.44 33.62 -16.48
CA LEU A 302 33.85 32.43 -15.88
C LEU A 302 32.77 31.83 -16.80
N TYR A 303 32.97 30.59 -17.21
CA TYR A 303 32.01 29.82 -18.01
C TYR A 303 31.24 28.88 -17.09
N LEU A 304 30.06 29.31 -16.65
CA LEU A 304 29.16 28.54 -15.78
C LEU A 304 27.95 28.04 -16.57
N PRO A 305 27.34 26.90 -16.19
CA PRO A 305 26.16 26.40 -16.88
C PRO A 305 24.98 27.35 -16.69
N SER A 306 24.15 27.48 -17.73
CA SER A 306 22.90 28.25 -17.64
C SER A 306 21.73 27.33 -17.31
N MET A 307 20.75 27.85 -16.56
CA MET A 307 19.49 27.14 -16.34
C MET A 307 18.68 27.16 -17.63
N ARG A 308 18.32 25.98 -18.14
CA ARG A 308 17.36 25.84 -19.23
C ARG A 308 16.07 25.26 -18.68
N ASN A 309 15.03 26.08 -18.67
CA ASN A 309 13.68 25.66 -18.32
C ASN A 309 12.99 25.16 -19.59
N GLN A 310 12.75 23.85 -19.69
CA GLN A 310 11.86 23.30 -20.71
C GLN A 310 10.44 23.35 -20.17
N GLU A 311 9.73 24.44 -20.45
CA GLU A 311 8.32 24.54 -20.13
C GLU A 311 7.50 23.75 -21.15
N LEU A 312 6.55 22.97 -20.66
CA LEU A 312 5.50 22.41 -21.51
C LEU A 312 4.68 23.59 -22.05
N GLY A 313 4.53 23.64 -23.37
CA GLY A 313 3.64 24.61 -24.02
C GLY A 313 2.17 24.31 -23.73
N ASN A 314 1.28 24.74 -24.62
CA ASN A 314 -0.15 24.48 -24.46
C ASN A 314 -0.45 22.96 -24.52
N VAL A 315 -0.95 22.41 -23.42
CA VAL A 315 -1.44 21.02 -23.35
C VAL A 315 -2.93 21.01 -23.64
N PHE A 316 -3.34 20.30 -24.69
CA PHE A 316 -4.75 20.09 -25.03
C PHE A 316 -5.18 18.70 -24.60
N LEU A 317 -6.21 18.63 -23.75
CA LEU A 317 -6.82 17.38 -23.32
C LEU A 317 -8.06 17.12 -24.17
N VAL A 318 -7.99 16.11 -25.04
CA VAL A 318 -9.12 15.69 -25.88
C VAL A 318 -9.69 14.42 -25.29
N LEU A 319 -10.93 14.52 -24.78
CA LEU A 319 -11.69 13.38 -24.26
C LEU A 319 -12.51 12.80 -25.40
N ASP A 320 -12.12 11.62 -25.89
CA ASP A 320 -12.90 10.88 -26.86
C ASP A 320 -14.07 10.19 -26.12
N SER A 321 -15.30 10.54 -26.51
CA SER A 321 -16.53 9.92 -26.00
C SER A 321 -17.22 9.06 -27.06
N SER A 322 -16.53 8.71 -28.15
CA SER A 322 -17.03 7.73 -29.10
C SER A 322 -16.99 6.35 -28.45
N GLY A 323 -18.17 5.88 -28.01
CA GLY A 323 -18.36 4.56 -27.41
C GLY A 323 -18.20 3.43 -28.42
#